data_AF-A0A6L7MHA9-F1
#
_entry.id   AF-A0A6L7MHA9-F1
#
_cell.length_a   1.000
_cell.length_b   1.000
_cell.length_c   1.000
_cell.angle_alpha   90.00
_cell.angle_beta   90.00
_cell.angle_gamma   90.00
#
_symmetry.space_group_name_H-M   'P 1'
#
loop_
_entity.id
_entity.type
_entity.pdbx_description
1 polymer ?
#
loop_
_entity_poly.entity_id
_entity_poly.type
_entity_poly.pdbx_seq_one_letter_code
_entity_poly.pdbx_strand_id
1 'polypeptide(L)'
;MTIAQDQDALEMWVSRTRRMVGYLDEALAFLGRAGGQFPVLESDIGLVCRLWAVADEHDEIMCRALTSFDSDLFETPGELDITRGVETRPTAEQESGIIFLCTWSMVRPEQDRVSCVLYAEQLTGSVGLEVRDSGGSSHPLPFPITDSSDVYKTLSDSFFRLVARL
;
A
#
# COMPACT_ATOMS: atom_id res chain seq x y z
N MET A 1 -36.79 -6.47 -14.61
CA MET A 1 -35.80 -5.52 -14.09
C MET A 1 -36.58 -4.42 -13.42
N THR A 2 -36.47 -4.33 -12.11
CA THR A 2 -37.35 -3.54 -11.24
C THR A 2 -36.67 -2.21 -10.93
N ILE A 3 -37.43 -1.11 -10.83
CA ILE A 3 -36.96 0.26 -10.59
C ILE A 3 -35.93 0.37 -9.43
N ALA A 4 -36.01 -0.52 -8.43
CA ALA A 4 -35.04 -0.61 -7.33
C ALA A 4 -33.62 -1.04 -7.76
N GLN A 5 -33.49 -1.98 -8.71
CA GLN A 5 -32.18 -2.43 -9.21
C GLN A 5 -31.45 -1.34 -10.00
N ASP A 6 -32.20 -0.48 -10.70
CA ASP A 6 -31.64 0.64 -11.45
C ASP A 6 -31.20 1.78 -10.52
N GLN A 7 -31.87 1.94 -9.37
CA GLN A 7 -31.49 2.92 -8.35
C GLN A 7 -30.21 2.50 -7.60
N ASP A 8 -30.09 1.23 -7.22
CA ASP A 8 -28.87 0.70 -6.57
C ASP A 8 -27.65 0.79 -7.51
N ALA A 9 -27.84 0.48 -8.80
CA ALA A 9 -26.79 0.60 -9.80
C ALA A 9 -26.33 2.06 -10.00
N LEU A 10 -27.26 3.01 -10.01
CA LEU A 10 -26.96 4.43 -10.11
C LEU A 10 -26.21 4.94 -8.86
N GLU A 11 -26.64 4.55 -7.66
CA GLU A 11 -25.98 4.94 -6.41
C GLU A 11 -24.56 4.40 -6.32
N MET A 12 -24.34 3.14 -6.69
CA MET A 12 -23.00 2.56 -6.80
C MET A 12 -22.12 3.32 -7.81
N TRP A 13 -22.68 3.65 -8.98
CA TRP A 13 -21.94 4.41 -10.00
C TRP A 13 -21.56 5.80 -9.49
N VAL A 14 -22.50 6.54 -8.87
CA VAL A 14 -22.25 7.87 -8.30
C VAL A 14 -21.19 7.80 -7.20
N SER A 15 -21.26 6.79 -6.32
CA SER A 15 -20.28 6.57 -5.25
C SER A 15 -18.88 6.34 -5.82
N ARG A 16 -18.77 5.44 -6.82
CA ARG A 16 -17.51 5.14 -7.50
C ARG A 16 -16.93 6.38 -8.19
N THR A 17 -17.76 7.14 -8.90
CA THR A 17 -17.32 8.37 -9.58
C THR A 17 -16.84 9.42 -8.59
N ARG A 18 -17.54 9.63 -7.46
CA ARG A 18 -17.10 10.56 -6.41
C ARG A 18 -15.74 10.15 -5.84
N ARG A 19 -15.54 8.86 -5.58
CA ARG A 19 -14.27 8.33 -5.07
C ARG A 19 -13.12 8.55 -6.06
N MET A 20 -13.37 8.32 -7.36
CA MET A 20 -12.38 8.59 -8.41
C MET A 20 -12.00 10.07 -8.51
N VAL A 21 -12.96 10.97 -8.40
CA VAL A 21 -12.68 12.43 -8.37
C VAL A 21 -11.88 12.79 -7.12
N GLY A 22 -12.22 12.21 -5.97
CA GLY A 22 -11.44 12.40 -4.74
C GLY A 22 -9.98 11.98 -4.89
N TYR A 23 -9.73 10.80 -5.49
CA TYR A 23 -8.35 10.37 -5.76
C TYR A 23 -7.61 11.30 -6.71
N LEU A 24 -8.29 11.86 -7.71
CA LEU A 24 -7.68 12.80 -8.64
C LEU A 24 -7.15 14.04 -7.91
N ASP A 25 -8.00 14.67 -7.08
CA ASP A 25 -7.64 15.87 -6.32
C ASP A 25 -6.49 15.58 -5.34
N GLU A 26 -6.57 14.46 -4.62
CA GLU A 26 -5.53 14.03 -3.71
C GLU A 26 -4.21 13.71 -4.44
N ALA A 27 -4.27 13.11 -5.64
CA ALA A 27 -3.10 12.69 -6.42
C ALA A 27 -2.38 13.91 -6.99
N LEU A 28 -3.12 14.89 -7.48
CA LEU A 28 -2.59 16.19 -7.89
C LEU A 28 -1.84 16.87 -6.73
N ALA A 29 -2.48 16.94 -5.56
CA ALA A 29 -1.86 17.53 -4.38
C ALA A 29 -0.61 16.75 -3.94
N PHE A 30 -0.65 15.42 -4.01
CA PHE A 30 0.49 14.55 -3.69
C PHE A 30 1.66 14.78 -4.65
N LEU A 31 1.42 14.71 -5.96
CA LEU A 31 2.46 14.91 -6.98
C LEU A 31 3.05 16.32 -6.91
N GLY A 32 2.24 17.34 -6.63
CA GLY A 32 2.71 18.70 -6.39
C GLY A 32 3.70 18.81 -5.22
N ARG A 33 3.51 18.03 -4.14
CA ARG A 33 4.46 17.97 -3.03
C ARG A 33 5.68 17.10 -3.35
N ALA A 34 5.46 15.94 -3.97
CA ALA A 34 6.52 15.00 -4.33
C ALA A 34 7.49 15.56 -5.38
N GLY A 35 7.00 16.39 -6.31
CA GLY A 35 7.79 17.03 -7.37
C GLY A 35 8.90 17.96 -6.85
N GLY A 36 8.85 18.39 -5.60
CA GLY A 36 9.94 19.13 -4.96
C GLY A 36 11.16 18.27 -4.59
N GLN A 37 11.01 16.94 -4.57
CA GLN A 37 12.03 15.99 -4.08
C GLN A 37 12.33 14.87 -5.08
N PHE A 38 11.36 14.52 -5.94
CA PHE A 38 11.44 13.41 -6.87
C PHE A 38 11.08 13.89 -8.30
N PRO A 39 11.64 13.28 -9.36
CA PRO A 39 11.31 13.57 -10.75
C PRO A 39 9.95 12.95 -11.15
N VAL A 40 8.90 13.27 -10.41
CA VAL A 40 7.52 12.89 -10.71
C VAL A 40 6.89 13.87 -11.69
N LEU A 41 5.97 13.39 -12.52
CA LEU A 41 5.29 14.16 -13.56
C LEU A 41 3.79 14.18 -13.30
N GLU A 42 3.11 15.22 -13.79
CA GLU A 42 1.64 15.28 -13.75
C GLU A 42 1.00 14.13 -14.54
N SER A 43 1.70 13.60 -15.55
CA SER A 43 1.27 12.39 -16.28
C SER A 43 1.15 11.15 -15.39
N ASP A 44 1.75 11.14 -14.20
CA ASP A 44 1.72 10.00 -13.27
C ASP A 44 0.43 9.92 -12.46
N ILE A 45 -0.45 10.93 -12.53
CA ILE A 45 -1.72 10.97 -11.80
C ILE A 45 -2.52 9.68 -11.98
N GLY A 46 -2.62 9.19 -13.21
CA GLY A 46 -3.39 7.98 -13.51
C GLY A 46 -2.83 6.74 -12.82
N LEU A 47 -1.51 6.68 -12.63
CA LEU A 47 -0.85 5.59 -11.91
C LEU A 47 -1.09 5.70 -10.40
N VAL A 48 -0.94 6.90 -9.83
CA VAL A 48 -1.19 7.16 -8.39
C VAL A 48 -2.65 6.88 -8.04
N CYS A 49 -3.60 7.34 -8.85
CA CYS A 49 -5.03 7.08 -8.63
C CYS A 49 -5.33 5.57 -8.66
N ARG A 50 -4.71 4.84 -9.59
CA ARG A 50 -4.85 3.38 -9.67
C ARG A 50 -4.28 2.69 -8.44
N LEU A 51 -3.09 3.11 -8.00
CA LEU A 51 -2.46 2.57 -6.79
C LEU A 51 -3.37 2.75 -5.57
N TRP A 52 -3.99 3.92 -5.40
CA TRP A 52 -4.87 4.18 -4.27
C TRP A 52 -6.21 3.45 -4.35
N ALA A 53 -6.79 3.34 -5.54
CA ALA A 53 -7.97 2.51 -5.72
C ALA A 53 -7.70 1.06 -5.34
N VAL A 54 -6.55 0.52 -5.75
CA VAL A 54 -6.11 -0.82 -5.37
C VAL A 54 -5.82 -0.91 -3.86
N ALA A 55 -5.21 0.12 -3.27
CA ALA A 55 -4.95 0.15 -1.83
C ALA A 55 -6.25 0.04 -1.03
N ASP A 56 -7.27 0.83 -1.39
CA ASP A 56 -8.58 0.79 -0.74
C ASP A 56 -9.29 -0.57 -0.90
N GLU A 57 -9.09 -1.27 -2.03
CA GLU A 57 -9.62 -2.62 -2.24
C GLU A 57 -8.97 -3.66 -1.31
N HIS A 58 -7.73 -3.43 -0.88
CA HIS A 58 -6.96 -4.36 -0.06
C HIS A 58 -6.81 -3.93 1.40
N ASP A 59 -7.30 -2.74 1.76
CA ASP A 59 -7.12 -2.11 3.06
C ASP A 59 -7.57 -3.01 4.22
N GLU A 60 -8.77 -3.59 4.12
CA GLU A 60 -9.30 -4.48 5.15
C GLU A 60 -8.41 -5.72 5.36
N ILE A 61 -7.87 -6.29 4.27
CA ILE A 61 -7.02 -7.48 4.31
C ILE A 61 -5.69 -7.14 5.00
N MET A 62 -5.08 -6.01 4.65
CA MET A 62 -3.81 -5.56 5.25
C MET A 62 -3.99 -5.24 6.73
N CYS A 63 -5.03 -4.49 7.08
CA CYS A 63 -5.33 -4.12 8.46
C CYS A 63 -5.54 -5.37 9.31
N ARG A 64 -6.33 -6.33 8.82
CA ARG A 64 -6.58 -7.59 9.53
C ARG A 64 -5.30 -8.39 9.73
N ALA A 65 -4.47 -8.53 8.69
CA ALA A 65 -3.21 -9.27 8.80
C ALA A 65 -2.25 -8.64 9.81
N LEU A 66 -2.10 -7.31 9.76
CA LEU A 66 -1.23 -6.57 10.69
C LEU A 66 -1.75 -6.62 12.12
N THR A 67 -3.06 -6.43 12.34
CA THR A 67 -3.65 -6.50 13.69
C THR A 67 -3.52 -7.91 14.29
N SER A 68 -3.77 -8.97 13.49
CA SER A 68 -3.57 -10.34 13.98
C SER A 68 -2.11 -10.63 14.30
N PHE A 69 -1.18 -10.21 13.43
CA PHE A 69 0.26 -10.32 13.68
C PHE A 69 0.67 -9.60 14.96
N ASP A 70 0.16 -8.40 15.17
CA ASP A 70 0.45 -7.57 16.32
C ASP A 70 -0.07 -8.19 17.62
N SER A 71 -1.32 -8.68 17.63
CA SER A 71 -1.93 -9.30 18.80
C SER A 71 -1.29 -10.62 19.21
N ASP A 72 -0.76 -11.38 18.25
CA ASP A 72 -0.16 -12.69 18.51
C ASP A 72 1.27 -12.56 19.07
N LEU A 73 1.96 -11.45 18.80
CA LEU A 73 3.36 -11.26 19.19
C LEU A 73 3.56 -10.32 20.38
N PHE A 74 2.63 -9.39 20.63
CA PHE A 74 2.83 -8.33 21.60
C PHE A 74 1.65 -8.18 22.56
N GLU A 75 1.94 -7.98 23.84
CA GLU A 75 0.92 -7.85 24.89
C GLU A 75 0.18 -6.49 24.84
N THR A 76 0.89 -5.43 24.46
CA THR A 76 0.31 -4.07 24.30
C THR A 76 0.07 -3.84 22.82
N PRO A 77 -1.08 -3.33 22.36
CA PRO A 77 -1.35 -3.10 20.94
C PRO A 77 -0.50 -1.96 20.35
N GLY A 78 -0.12 -2.11 19.08
CA GLY A 78 0.48 -1.05 18.27
C GLY A 78 -0.55 -0.09 17.69
N GLU A 79 -0.08 0.99 17.06
CA GLU A 79 -0.94 1.91 16.31
C GLU A 79 -0.83 1.62 14.81
N LEU A 80 -1.96 1.43 14.13
CA LEU A 80 -1.98 1.30 12.68
C LEU A 80 -1.68 2.65 12.04
N ASP A 81 -0.65 2.70 11.21
CA ASP A 81 -0.33 3.84 10.37
C ASP A 81 -0.39 3.46 8.89
N ILE A 82 -1.08 4.30 8.11
CA ILE A 82 -1.25 4.14 6.66
C ILE A 82 -0.69 5.38 5.99
N THR A 83 0.36 5.20 5.20
CA THR A 83 1.05 6.31 4.55
C THR A 83 1.10 6.15 3.04
N ARG A 84 1.06 7.28 2.35
CA ARG A 84 1.24 7.38 0.91
C ARG A 84 2.57 8.06 0.65
N GLY A 85 3.41 7.42 -0.15
CA GLY A 85 4.80 7.83 -0.32
C GLY A 85 5.28 7.75 -1.75
N VAL A 86 6.50 8.24 -1.93
CA VAL A 86 7.29 8.07 -3.14
C VAL A 86 8.72 7.80 -2.69
N GLU A 87 9.39 6.91 -3.40
CA GLU A 87 10.80 6.63 -3.19
C GLU A 87 11.51 6.38 -4.51
N THR A 88 12.83 6.28 -4.42
CA THR A 88 13.68 5.87 -5.51
C THR A 88 14.35 4.55 -5.14
N ARG A 89 14.24 3.53 -6.00
CA ARG A 89 14.96 2.27 -5.83
C ARG A 89 15.36 1.66 -7.19
N PRO A 90 16.32 0.74 -7.22
CA PRO A 90 16.61 -0.02 -8.44
C PRO A 90 15.38 -0.77 -8.94
N THR A 91 15.20 -0.77 -10.26
CA THR A 91 14.16 -1.47 -11.01
C THR A 91 14.81 -2.40 -12.03
N ALA A 92 14.04 -3.20 -12.77
CA ALA A 92 14.62 -4.06 -13.79
C ALA A 92 15.18 -3.24 -14.97
N GLU A 93 14.65 -2.04 -15.17
CA GLU A 93 14.89 -1.15 -16.29
C GLU A 93 15.94 -0.08 -15.97
N GLN A 94 16.04 0.35 -14.71
CA GLN A 94 16.88 1.47 -14.29
C GLN A 94 17.47 1.28 -12.89
N GLU A 95 18.71 1.76 -12.68
CA GLU A 95 19.38 1.75 -11.36
C GLU A 95 18.65 2.61 -10.31
N SER A 96 17.80 3.53 -10.75
CA SER A 96 17.13 4.53 -9.92
C SER A 96 15.74 4.84 -10.48
N GLY A 97 14.81 3.90 -10.33
CA GLY A 97 13.41 4.06 -10.73
C GLY A 97 12.56 4.70 -9.64
N ILE A 98 11.53 5.45 -10.05
CA ILE A 98 10.57 6.08 -9.13
C ILE A 98 9.44 5.11 -8.83
N ILE A 99 9.16 4.95 -7.54
CA ILE A 99 8.12 4.07 -7.04
C ILE A 99 7.16 4.85 -6.17
N PHE A 100 5.87 4.76 -6.47
CA PHE A 100 4.80 5.26 -5.61
C PHE A 100 4.37 4.18 -4.63
N LEU A 101 4.05 4.56 -3.39
CA LEU A 101 3.84 3.64 -2.29
C LEU A 101 2.51 3.90 -1.58
N CYS A 102 1.85 2.84 -1.16
CA CYS A 102 0.88 2.80 -0.06
C CYS A 102 1.38 1.79 0.97
N THR A 103 1.64 2.27 2.18
CA THR A 103 2.27 1.48 3.24
C THR A 103 1.34 1.37 4.42
N TRP A 104 1.08 0.14 4.86
CA TRP A 104 0.45 -0.16 6.14
C TRP A 104 1.50 -0.66 7.10
N SER A 105 1.55 -0.09 8.30
CA SER A 105 2.52 -0.47 9.31
C SER A 105 1.93 -0.44 10.71
N MET A 106 2.47 -1.28 11.60
CA MET A 106 2.27 -1.16 13.04
C MET A 106 3.35 -0.27 13.62
N VAL A 107 2.98 0.91 14.09
CA VAL A 107 3.89 1.85 14.73
C VAL A 107 3.96 1.56 16.22
N ARG A 108 5.18 1.33 16.69
CA ARG A 108 5.52 1.16 18.09
C ARG A 108 6.78 1.97 18.42
N PRO A 109 6.87 2.59 19.62
CA PRO A 109 8.11 3.21 20.07
C PRO A 109 9.22 2.15 20.18
N GLU A 110 10.41 2.47 19.66
CA GLU A 110 11.65 1.70 19.88
C GLU A 110 11.68 0.25 19.37
N GLN A 111 10.74 -0.14 18.49
CA GLN A 111 10.68 -1.50 17.96
C GLN A 111 10.95 -1.59 16.46
N ASP A 112 11.52 -2.74 16.10
CA ASP A 112 11.66 -3.20 14.74
C ASP A 112 10.32 -3.21 14.01
N ARG A 113 10.31 -2.64 12.80
CA ARG A 113 9.08 -2.41 12.04
C ARG A 113 9.00 -3.38 10.89
N VAL A 114 7.86 -4.05 10.78
CA VAL A 114 7.48 -4.79 9.59
C VAL A 114 6.25 -4.12 9.00
N SER A 115 6.25 -3.88 7.69
CA SER A 115 5.21 -3.11 6.99
C SER A 115 4.80 -3.82 5.72
N CYS A 116 3.52 -3.71 5.37
CA CYS A 116 3.01 -4.11 4.06
C CYS A 116 3.08 -2.91 3.12
N VAL A 117 3.66 -3.09 1.93
CA VAL A 117 3.87 -2.03 0.96
C VAL A 117 3.29 -2.44 -0.38
N LEU A 118 2.20 -1.80 -0.76
CA LEU A 118 1.71 -1.82 -2.14
C LEU A 118 2.45 -0.72 -2.90
N TYR A 119 2.99 -1.06 -4.05
CA TYR A 119 3.79 -0.12 -4.84
C TYR A 119 3.40 -0.12 -6.30
N ALA A 120 3.63 1.03 -6.95
CA ALA A 120 3.51 1.19 -8.39
C ALA A 120 4.78 1.79 -8.96
N GLU A 121 5.35 1.15 -9.98
CA GLU A 121 6.55 1.64 -10.66
C GLU A 121 6.18 2.65 -11.76
N GLN A 122 6.80 3.82 -11.74
CA GLN A 122 6.49 4.92 -12.67
C GLN A 122 6.67 4.53 -14.14
N LEU A 123 7.76 3.83 -14.49
CA LEU A 123 8.14 3.57 -15.88
C LEU A 123 7.28 2.48 -16.53
N THR A 124 7.08 1.37 -15.82
CA THR A 124 6.35 0.20 -16.35
C THR A 124 4.86 0.27 -16.04
N GLY A 125 4.46 1.06 -15.05
CA GLY A 125 3.12 1.05 -14.48
C GLY A 125 2.80 -0.24 -13.73
N SER A 126 3.81 -1.08 -13.45
CA SER A 126 3.63 -2.34 -12.74
C SER A 126 3.19 -2.06 -11.30
N VAL A 127 2.29 -2.91 -10.79
CA VAL A 127 1.83 -2.86 -9.40
C VAL A 127 2.25 -4.14 -8.71
N GLY A 128 2.83 -4.01 -7.53
CA GLY A 128 3.27 -5.14 -6.73
C GLY A 128 3.01 -4.91 -5.26
N LEU A 129 3.13 -5.98 -4.50
CA LEU A 129 2.97 -5.99 -3.05
C LEU A 129 4.16 -6.68 -2.43
N GLU A 130 4.63 -6.17 -1.31
CA GLU A 130 5.72 -6.76 -0.55
C GLU A 130 5.59 -6.46 0.93
N VAL A 131 6.26 -7.28 1.74
CA VAL A 131 6.54 -6.97 3.14
C VAL A 131 7.94 -6.41 3.24
N ARG A 132 8.09 -5.28 3.92
CA ARG A 132 9.39 -4.66 4.21
C ARG A 132 9.66 -4.66 5.70
N ASP A 133 10.91 -4.90 6.05
CA ASP A 133 11.38 -4.80 7.43
C ASP A 133 12.31 -3.59 7.63
N SER A 134 12.46 -3.13 8.87
CA SER A 134 13.36 -2.02 9.23
C SER A 134 14.84 -2.33 9.02
N GLY A 135 15.20 -3.61 8.83
CA GLY A 135 16.54 -4.05 8.42
C GLY A 135 16.83 -3.86 6.93
N GLY A 136 15.86 -3.38 6.14
CA GLY A 136 15.99 -3.12 4.71
C GLY A 136 15.72 -4.34 3.83
N SER A 137 15.25 -5.46 4.38
CA SER A 137 14.83 -6.59 3.55
C SER A 137 13.45 -6.33 2.95
N SER A 138 13.25 -6.78 1.71
CA SER A 138 11.93 -6.83 1.07
C SER A 138 11.57 -8.27 0.71
N HIS A 139 10.32 -8.63 0.92
CA HIS A 139 9.75 -9.93 0.65
C HIS A 139 8.51 -9.78 -0.23
N PRO A 140 8.61 -10.07 -1.55
CA PRO A 140 7.49 -9.92 -2.45
C PRO A 140 6.36 -10.89 -2.09
N LEU A 141 5.14 -10.39 -2.18
CA LEU A 141 3.91 -11.15 -2.02
C LEU A 141 3.27 -11.41 -3.40
N PRO A 142 2.54 -12.52 -3.55
CA PRO A 142 1.65 -12.68 -4.71
C PRO A 142 0.68 -11.50 -4.79
N PHE A 143 0.41 -11.03 -6.00
CA PHE A 143 -0.54 -9.94 -6.21
C PHE A 143 -1.40 -10.21 -7.46
N PRO A 144 -2.74 -10.04 -7.40
CA PRO A 144 -3.54 -9.56 -6.26
C PRO A 144 -3.63 -10.57 -5.11
N ILE A 145 -3.76 -10.09 -3.88
CA ILE A 145 -4.02 -10.96 -2.72
C ILE A 145 -5.53 -11.14 -2.54
N THR A 146 -5.92 -12.34 -2.11
CA THR A 146 -7.32 -12.66 -1.81
C THR A 146 -7.52 -13.10 -0.36
N ASP A 147 -6.42 -13.33 0.36
CA ASP A 147 -6.41 -13.81 1.74
C ASP A 147 -5.33 -13.08 2.55
N SER A 148 -5.66 -12.73 3.79
CA SER A 148 -4.75 -12.19 4.79
C SER A 148 -3.72 -13.20 5.29
N SER A 149 -3.92 -14.51 5.11
CA SER A 149 -3.04 -15.56 5.65
C SER A 149 -1.62 -15.51 5.06
N ASP A 150 -1.49 -15.29 3.76
CA ASP A 150 -0.18 -15.16 3.09
C ASP A 150 0.57 -13.90 3.55
N VAL A 151 -0.18 -12.81 3.77
CA VAL A 151 0.37 -11.55 4.32
C VAL A 151 0.86 -11.78 5.74
N TYR A 152 0.01 -12.34 6.62
CA TYR A 152 0.35 -12.66 8.00
C TYR A 152 1.61 -13.54 8.08
N LYS A 153 1.65 -14.62 7.31
CA LYS A 153 2.79 -15.54 7.30
C LYS A 153 4.08 -14.82 6.91
N THR A 154 4.02 -13.98 5.88
CA THR A 154 5.19 -13.23 5.40
C THR A 154 5.63 -12.16 6.40
N LEU A 155 4.68 -11.49 7.08
CA LEU A 155 4.96 -10.59 8.21
C LEU A 155 5.70 -11.32 9.33
N SER A 156 5.18 -12.48 9.77
CA SER A 156 5.81 -13.31 10.79
C SER A 156 7.23 -13.75 10.41
N ASP A 157 7.39 -14.31 9.21
CA ASP A 157 8.69 -14.79 8.72
C ASP A 157 9.71 -13.64 8.63
N SER A 158 9.28 -12.46 8.16
CA SER A 158 10.12 -11.26 8.08
C SER A 158 10.53 -10.77 9.46
N PHE A 159 9.60 -10.69 10.40
CA PHE A 159 9.86 -10.28 11.78
C PHE A 159 10.86 -11.21 12.48
N PHE A 160 10.63 -12.53 12.44
CA PHE A 160 11.52 -13.47 13.10
C PHE A 160 12.93 -13.46 12.51
N ARG A 161 13.08 -13.23 11.20
CA ARG A 161 14.40 -13.06 10.57
C ARG A 161 15.08 -11.78 11.03
N LEU A 162 14.33 -10.69 11.20
CA LEU A 162 14.86 -9.42 11.67
C LEU A 162 15.39 -9.56 13.11
N VAL A 163 14.57 -10.12 14.02
CA VAL A 163 14.96 -10.31 15.42
C VAL A 163 16.11 -11.32 15.58
N ALA A 164 16.16 -12.38 14.76
CA ALA A 164 17.25 -13.36 14.82
C ALA A 164 18.62 -12.85 14.34
N ARG A 165 18.68 -11.66 13.72
CA ARG A 165 19.94 -10.99 13.32
C ARG A 165 20.53 -10.14 14.44
N LEU A 166 19.79 -9.90 15.52
CA LEU A 166 20.23 -9.20 16.74
C LEU A 166 20.88 -10.17 17.73
#